data_AF-A0A3A4SCV9-F1
#
_entry.id   AF-A0A3A4SCV9-F1
#
_cell.length_a   1.000
_cell.length_b   1.000
_cell.length_c   1.000
_cell.angle_alpha   90.00
_cell.angle_beta   90.00
_cell.angle_gamma   90.00
#
_symmetry.space_group_name_H-M   'P 1'
#
loop_
_entity.id
_entity.type
_entity.pdbx_description
1 polymer ?
#
loop_
_entity_poly.entity_id
_entity_poly.type
_entity_poly.pdbx_seq_one_letter_code
_entity_poly.pdbx_strand_id
1 'polypeptide(L)' 'MEEGYCPCKNDMIPVIKKTAEERDSKENKYERLMDFFRNAKQEKFTGYVKINFSQGQIGRIEKFEEILKG' A
#
# COMPACT_ATOMS: atom_id res chain seq x y z
N MET A 1 30.61 -27.11 2.08
CA MET A 1 29.92 -26.08 1.30
C MET A 1 28.47 -26.49 1.23
N GLU A 2 27.60 -25.84 2.00
CA GLU A 2 26.15 -25.92 1.78
C GLU A 2 25.73 -24.51 1.38
N GLU A 3 25.49 -24.31 0.09
CA GLU A 3 24.96 -23.06 -0.43
C GLU A 3 23.47 -23.00 -0.10
N GLY A 4 23.09 -22.00 0.70
CA GLY A 4 21.72 -21.78 1.13
C GLY A 4 20.81 -21.47 -0.05
N TYR A 5 19.85 -22.36 -0.30
CA TYR A 5 18.75 -22.13 -1.23
C TYR A 5 17.77 -21.12 -0.62
N CYS A 6 17.70 -19.91 -1.18
CA CYS A 6 16.65 -18.93 -0.87
C CYS A 6 15.50 -19.07 -1.90
N PRO A 7 14.32 -19.61 -1.52
CA PRO A 7 13.25 -19.92 -2.44
C PRO A 7 12.30 -18.74 -2.68
N CYS A 8 12.81 -17.56 -3.00
CA CYS A 8 11.96 -16.37 -3.20
C CYS A 8 11.87 -15.92 -4.66
N LYS A 9 11.65 -16.85 -5.61
CA LYS A 9 11.15 -16.49 -6.95
C LYS A 9 10.28 -17.61 -7.53
N ASN A 10 8.98 -17.56 -7.25
CA ASN A 10 7.98 -18.14 -8.13
C ASN A 10 7.13 -17.00 -8.69
N ASP A 11 7.60 -16.44 -9.79
CA ASP A 11 6.77 -15.68 -10.73
C ASP A 11 5.85 -16.66 -11.47
N MET A 12 4.64 -16.85 -10.94
CA MET A 12 3.49 -17.28 -11.74
C MET A 12 2.27 -16.57 -11.16
N ILE A 13 1.94 -15.41 -11.71
CA ILE A 13 0.65 -14.75 -11.43
C ILE A 13 -0.34 -15.25 -12.48
N PRO A 14 -1.24 -16.21 -12.17
CA PRO A 14 -2.39 -16.44 -13.02
C PRO A 14 -3.30 -15.22 -12.96
N VAL A 15 -3.73 -14.74 -14.14
CA VAL A 15 -4.70 -13.67 -14.32
C VAL A 15 -6.06 -14.13 -13.76
N ILE A 16 -6.29 -13.91 -12.47
CA ILE A 16 -7.60 -14.09 -11.86
C ILE A 16 -8.24 -12.70 -11.80
N LYS A 17 -9.26 -12.50 -12.64
CA LYS A 17 -10.19 -11.37 -12.54
C LYS A 17 -10.84 -11.45 -11.16
N LYS A 18 -10.48 -10.56 -10.25
CA LYS A 18 -11.02 -10.59 -8.90
C LYS A 18 -11.99 -9.43 -8.69
N THR A 19 -13.18 -9.82 -8.26
CA THR A 19 -14.32 -9.00 -7.87
C THR A 19 -14.09 -8.35 -6.49
N ALA A 20 -15.00 -7.45 -6.09
CA ALA A 20 -14.91 -6.49 -4.98
C ALA A 20 -14.65 -7.01 -3.54
N GLU A 21 -14.24 -8.26 -3.35
CA GLU A 21 -14.09 -8.95 -2.05
C GLU A 21 -12.69 -9.53 -1.81
N GLU A 22 -11.64 -8.91 -2.37
CA GLU A 22 -10.27 -9.35 -2.13
C GLU A 22 -9.79 -9.02 -0.71
N ARG A 23 -9.74 -10.06 0.12
CA ARG A 23 -9.20 -10.06 1.48
C ARG A 23 -7.90 -9.26 1.55
N ASP A 24 -7.97 -8.19 2.33
CA ASP A 24 -6.94 -7.19 2.58
C ASP A 24 -5.70 -7.84 3.20
N SER A 25 -4.86 -8.40 2.35
CA SER A 25 -3.59 -9.00 2.71
C SER A 25 -2.65 -7.88 3.13
N LYS A 26 -1.81 -8.14 4.14
CA LYS A 26 -0.89 -7.15 4.72
C LYS A 26 -0.02 -6.46 3.65
N GLU A 27 0.41 -7.20 2.64
CA GLU A 27 1.19 -6.72 1.49
C GLU A 27 0.41 -5.66 0.67
N ASN A 28 -0.89 -5.88 0.50
CA ASN A 28 -1.80 -5.01 -0.24
C ASN A 28 -1.97 -3.62 0.42
N LYS A 29 -1.90 -3.53 1.76
CA LYS A 29 -2.00 -2.25 2.49
C LYS A 29 -0.79 -1.35 2.29
N TYR A 30 0.41 -1.93 2.29
CA TYR A 30 1.64 -1.18 2.04
C TYR A 30 1.72 -0.70 0.60
N GLU A 31 1.34 -1.55 -0.36
CA GLU A 31 1.27 -1.17 -1.77
C GLU A 31 0.29 -0.02 -2.00
N ARG A 32 -0.93 -0.11 -1.44
CA ARG A 32 -1.92 0.98 -1.51
C ARG A 32 -1.42 2.29 -0.90
N LEU A 33 -0.69 2.21 0.21
CA LEU A 33 -0.10 3.39 0.84
C LEU A 33 0.99 4.00 -0.05
N MET A 34 1.82 3.18 -0.68
CA MET A 34 2.85 3.64 -1.60
C MET A 34 2.25 4.26 -2.87
N ASP A 35 1.21 3.66 -3.42
CA ASP A 35 0.49 4.22 -4.57
C ASP A 35 -0.20 5.52 -4.22
N PHE A 36 -0.77 5.63 -3.02
CA PHE A 36 -1.26 6.91 -2.50
C PHE A 36 -0.15 7.98 -2.51
N PHE A 37 1.04 7.70 -1.98
CA PHE A 37 2.12 8.69 -1.94
C PHE A 37 2.65 9.04 -3.34
N ARG A 38 2.68 8.09 -4.27
CA ARG A 38 3.04 8.33 -5.67
C ARG A 38 2.05 9.29 -6.33
N ASN A 39 0.75 9.07 -6.12
CA ASN A 39 -0.31 9.92 -6.67
C ASN A 39 -0.30 11.30 -6.00
N ALA A 40 -0.16 11.36 -4.68
CA ALA A 40 -0.08 12.60 -3.92
C ALA A 40 1.06 13.52 -4.40
N LYS A 41 2.20 12.93 -4.80
CA LYS A 41 3.32 13.67 -5.40
C LYS A 41 2.95 14.30 -6.75
N GLN A 42 2.19 13.58 -7.59
CA GLN A 42 1.76 14.06 -8.91
C GLN A 42 0.65 15.12 -8.78
N GLU A 43 -0.27 14.92 -7.85
CA GLU A 43 -1.45 15.77 -7.63
C GLU A 43 -1.14 17.04 -6.80
N LYS A 44 0.13 17.29 -6.45
CA LYS A 44 0.56 18.38 -5.56
C LYS A 44 -0.27 18.42 -4.27
N PHE A 45 -0.48 17.26 -3.66
CA PHE A 45 -1.22 17.14 -2.42
C PHE A 45 -0.68 18.12 -1.36
N THR A 46 -1.59 18.91 -0.79
CA THR A 46 -1.34 19.82 0.32
C THR A 46 -2.14 19.35 1.52
N GLY A 47 -1.48 19.16 2.66
CA GLY A 47 -2.08 18.65 3.88
C GLY A 47 -1.26 17.55 4.51
N TYR A 48 -1.90 16.65 5.26
CA TYR A 48 -1.23 15.57 5.97
C TYR A 48 -2.00 14.25 5.91
N VAL A 49 -1.27 13.17 6.16
CA VAL A 49 -1.80 11.80 6.20
C VAL A 49 -1.55 11.25 7.60
N LYS A 50 -2.59 10.71 8.23
CA LYS A 50 -2.50 10.03 9.51
C LYS A 50 -2.58 8.53 9.30
N ILE A 51 -1.55 7.81 9.72
CA ILE A 51 -1.49 6.35 9.65
C ILE A 51 -1.62 5.81 11.07
N ASN A 52 -2.70 5.08 11.32
CA ASN A 52 -2.96 4.43 12.59
C ASN A 52 -2.44 2.99 12.52
N PHE A 53 -1.55 2.64 13.45
CA PHE A 53 -1.04 1.29 13.59
C PHE A 53 -1.79 0.53 14.69
N SER A 54 -2.05 -0.75 14.49
CA SER A 54 -2.62 -1.65 15.49
C SER A 54 -1.90 -2.99 15.44
N GLN A 55 -1.43 -3.49 16.59
CA GLN A 55 -0.72 -4.77 16.70
C GLN A 55 0.45 -4.92 15.69
N GLY A 56 1.20 -3.84 15.48
CA GLY A 56 2.32 -3.82 14.52
C GLY A 56 1.90 -3.90 13.05
N GLN A 57 0.63 -3.66 12.75
CA GLN A 57 0.07 -3.62 11.39
C GLN A 57 -0.48 -2.24 11.06
N ILE A 58 -0.48 -1.91 9.77
CA ILE A 58 -1.24 -0.75 9.27
C ILE A 58 -2.73 -1.05 9.48
N GLY A 59 -3.35 -0.23 10.32
CA GLY A 59 -4.78 -0.24 10.57
C GLY A 59 -5.48 0.70 9.60
N ARG A 60 -5.66 1.95 10.02
CA ARG A 60 -6.46 2.97 9.31
C ARG A 60 -5.56 4.08 8.77
N ILE A 61 -5.72 4.40 7.50
CA ILE A 61 -5.07 5.55 6.85
C ILE A 61 -6.15 6.63 6.67
N GLU A 62 -5.86 7.85 7.12
CA GLU A 62 -6.76 9.01 7.03
C GLU A 62 -6.03 10.14 6.28
N LYS A 63 -6.69 10.75 5.29
CA LYS A 63 -6.17 11.85 4.47
C LYS A 63 -6.85 13.15 4.88
N PHE A 64 -6.08 14.20 5.10
CA PHE A 64 -6.57 15.54 5.39
C PHE A 64 -5.96 16.51 4.39
N GLU A 65 -6.79 17.03 3.47
CA GLU A 65 -6.34 18.00 2.48
C GLU A 65 -6.52 19.42 3.00
N GLU A 66 -5.50 20.25 2.79
CA GLU A 66 -5.57 21.70 2.99
C GLU A 66 -5.85 22.35 1.64
N ILE A 67 -7.07 22.86 1.45
CA ILE A 67 -7.41 23.63 0.24
C ILE A 67 -6.87 25.04 0.42
N LEU A 68 -5.76 25.35 -0.25
CA LEU A 68 -5.31 26.73 -0.43
C LEU A 68 -6.29 27.42 -1.38
N LYS A 69 -7.30 28.10 -0.82
CA LYS A 69 -8.13 29.02 -1.60
C LYS A 69 -7.26 30.23 -1.97
N GLY A 70 -6.82 30.26 -3.23
CA GLY A 70 -6.18 31.44 -3.83
C GLY A 70 -7.19 32.55 -4.08
#